data_AF-A0A3B8K410-F1
#
_entry.id   AF-A0A3B8K410-F1
#
_cell.length_a   1.000
_cell.length_b   1.000
_cell.length_c   1.000
_cell.angle_alpha   90.00
_cell.angle_beta   90.00
_cell.angle_gamma   90.00
#
_symmetry.space_group_name_H-M   'P 1'
#
loop_
_entity.id
_entity.type
_entity.pdbx_description
1 polymer ?
#
loop_
_entity_poly.entity_id
_entity_poly.type
_entity_poly.pdbx_seq_one_letter_code
_entity_poly.pdbx_strand_id
1 'polypeptide(L)' 'MSDSLSVLPATEKASSKALEQFLRFRLMPDTTVLLPMQQMTEVLAIPNGKIMPIF' A
#
# COMPACT_ATOMS: atom_id res chain seq x y z
N MET A 1 -37.54 -40.60 3.05
CA MET A 1 -36.85 -40.74 1.75
C MET A 1 -37.10 -39.47 0.98
N SER A 2 -36.07 -38.61 0.89
CA SER A 2 -35.84 -37.56 -0.10
C SER A 2 -34.77 -36.62 0.47
N ASP A 3 -33.52 -36.93 0.13
CA ASP A 3 -32.36 -36.08 0.35
C ASP A 3 -32.55 -34.71 -0.31
N SER A 4 -32.03 -33.67 0.34
CA SER A 4 -31.72 -32.40 -0.33
C SER A 4 -30.40 -31.90 0.23
N LEU A 5 -29.35 -32.36 -0.44
CA LEU A 5 -28.00 -31.83 -0.36
C LEU A 5 -27.97 -30.42 -0.99
N SER A 6 -27.00 -29.61 -0.54
CA SER A 6 -26.58 -28.33 -1.14
C SER A 6 -27.46 -27.13 -0.73
N VAL A 7 -26.92 -26.04 -0.19
CA VAL A 7 -25.67 -25.37 -0.53
C VAL A 7 -25.10 -24.78 0.76
N LEU A 8 -23.88 -25.18 1.13
CA LEU A 8 -23.08 -24.39 2.08
C LEU A 8 -23.06 -22.95 1.55
N PRO A 9 -23.30 -21.90 2.34
CA PRO A 9 -23.02 -20.57 1.86
C PRO A 9 -21.54 -20.61 1.49
N ALA A 10 -21.25 -20.54 0.19
CA ALA A 10 -19.91 -20.24 -0.25
C ALA A 10 -19.59 -18.98 0.53
N THR A 11 -18.71 -19.10 1.52
CA THR A 11 -18.01 -17.95 2.02
C THR A 11 -17.25 -17.51 0.79
N GLU A 12 -17.91 -16.68 -0.03
CA GLU A 12 -17.26 -15.69 -0.83
C GLU A 12 -16.29 -15.11 0.17
N LYS A 13 -15.04 -15.57 0.10
CA LYS A 13 -13.92 -14.82 0.60
C LYS A 13 -14.06 -13.56 -0.20
N ALA A 14 -14.81 -12.61 0.34
CA ALA A 14 -14.73 -11.22 0.01
C ALA A 14 -13.24 -10.96 0.21
N SER A 15 -12.50 -11.15 -0.87
CA SER A 15 -11.15 -10.68 -0.97
C SER A 15 -11.38 -9.19 -0.90
N SER A 16 -11.39 -8.68 0.33
CA SER A 16 -11.14 -7.29 0.59
C SER A 16 -9.77 -7.08 -0.03
N LYS A 17 -9.74 -6.77 -1.32
CA LYS A 17 -8.59 -6.14 -1.95
C LYS A 17 -8.44 -4.87 -1.13
N ALA A 18 -7.64 -4.96 -0.07
CA ALA A 18 -7.38 -3.86 0.81
C ALA A 18 -6.94 -2.74 -0.12
N LEU A 19 -7.68 -1.63 -0.12
CA LEU A 19 -7.35 -0.48 -0.93
C LEU A 19 -5.92 -0.11 -0.58
N GLU A 20 -5.01 -0.28 -1.53
CA GLU A 20 -3.60 -0.02 -1.30
C GLU A 20 -3.41 1.48 -1.16
N GLN A 21 -2.83 1.90 -0.04
CA GLN A 21 -2.61 3.30 0.27
C GLN A 21 -1.20 3.71 -0.13
N PHE A 22 -1.07 4.87 -0.76
CA PHE A 22 0.21 5.39 -1.23
C PHE A 22 0.44 6.79 -0.67
N LEU A 23 1.68 7.06 -0.27
CA LEU A 23 2.16 8.39 0.04
C LEU A 23 2.65 9.06 -1.25
N ARG A 24 2.17 10.28 -1.50
CA ARG A 24 2.55 11.05 -2.69
C ARG A 24 3.58 12.11 -2.32
N PHE A 25 4.73 12.05 -2.98
CA PHE A 25 5.78 13.04 -2.86
C PHE A 25 5.85 13.92 -4.10
N ARG A 26 6.09 15.21 -3.91
CA ARG A 26 6.51 16.14 -4.96
C ARG A 26 7.97 16.47 -4.71
N LEU A 27 8.83 15.94 -5.57
CA LEU A 27 10.26 16.22 -5.56
C LEU A 27 10.52 17.34 -6.56
N MET A 28 11.37 18.29 -6.15
CA MET A 28 11.82 19.34 -7.07
C MET A 28 12.72 18.73 -8.16
N PRO A 29 12.70 19.28 -9.39
CA PRO A 29 11.89 20.43 -9.81
C PRO A 29 10.42 20.10 -10.12
N ASP A 30 10.10 18.89 -10.57
CA ASP A 30 8.77 18.55 -11.10
C ASP A 30 8.43 17.04 -11.05
N THR A 31 9.16 16.26 -10.24
CA THR A 31 8.96 14.81 -10.16
C THR A 31 7.89 14.46 -9.13
N THR A 32 6.90 13.64 -9.52
CA THR A 32 5.91 13.06 -8.58
C THR A 32 6.21 11.57 -8.36
N VAL A 33 6.31 11.16 -7.09
CA VAL A 33 6.56 9.76 -6.71
C VAL A 33 5.42 9.25 -5.82
N LEU A 34 5.05 7.98 -5.99
CA LEU A 34 4.12 7.26 -5.13
C LEU A 34 4.87 6.16 -4.38
N LEU A 35 4.73 6.11 -3.06
CA LEU A 35 5.32 5.09 -2.20
C LEU A 35 4.21 4.30 -1.49
N PRO A 36 4.15 2.97 -1.62
CA PRO A 36 3.25 2.14 -0.83
C PRO A 36 3.43 2.39 0.66
N MET A 37 2.35 2.62 1.40
CA MET A 37 2.42 2.89 2.84
C MET A 37 3.08 1.75 3.63
N GLN A 38 2.95 0.52 3.15
CA GLN A 38 3.54 -0.67 3.77
C GLN A 38 5.08 -0.68 3.72
N GLN A 39 5.68 0.13 2.84
CA GLN A 39 7.14 0.27 2.71
C GLN A 39 7.68 1.46 3.53
N MET A 40 6.81 2.23 4.18
CA MET A 40 7.19 3.37 5.00
C MET A 40 7.62 2.89 6.39
N THR A 41 8.91 3.03 6.71
CA THR A 41 9.41 2.82 8.07
C THR A 41 9.41 4.13 8.85
N GLU A 42 9.97 5.20 8.28
CA GLU A 42 10.04 6.54 8.88
C GLU A 42 10.04 7.63 7.78
N VAL A 43 9.50 8.83 8.10
CA VAL A 43 9.56 10.02 7.23
C VAL A 43 10.44 11.07 7.91
N LEU A 44 11.61 11.35 7.33
CA LEU A 44 12.55 12.34 7.83
C LEU A 44 12.52 13.59 6.95
N ALA A 45 12.24 14.75 7.55
CA ALA A 45 12.37 16.03 6.86
C ALA A 45 13.83 16.49 6.90
N ILE A 46 14.54 16.35 5.77
CA ILE A 46 15.95 16.72 5.66
C ILE A 46 16.05 18.06 4.92
N PRO A 47 16.75 19.07 5.48
CA PRO A 47 17.03 20.31 4.75
C PRO A 47 17.83 20.06 3.47
N ASN A 48 17.49 20.79 2.40
CA ASN A 48 18.23 20.72 1.14
C ASN A 48 19.73 20.98 1.37
N GLY A 49 20.58 20.14 0.76
CA GLY A 49 22.04 20.24 0.89
C GLY A 49 22.65 19.58 2.13
N LYS A 50 21.86 18.82 2.92
CA LYS A 50 22.37 18.05 4.07
C LYS A 50 22.50 16.54 3.82
N ILE A 51 22.23 16.08 2.60
CA ILE A 51 22.45 14.68 2.19
C ILE A 51 23.90 14.56 1.73
N MET A 52 24.75 13.96 2.57
CA MET A 52 26.11 13.57 2.19
C MET A 52 26.10 12.09 1.80
N PRO A 53 26.61 11.72 0.61
CA PRO A 53 26.81 10.32 0.27
C PRO A 53 27.76 9.67 1.26
N ILE A 54 27.43 8.48 1.72
CA ILE A 54 28.38 7.60 2.44
C ILE A 54 28.99 6.70 1.38
N PHE A 55 30.31 6.79 1.21
CA PHE A 55 31.11 5.87 0.37
C PHE A 55 31.76 4.81 1.26
#